data_AF-A0A955VYC9-F1
#
_entry.id   AF-A0A955VYC9-F1
#
_cell.length_a   1.000
_cell.length_b   1.000
_cell.length_c   1.000
_cell.angle_alpha   90.00
_cell.angle_beta   90.00
_cell.angle_gamma   90.00
#
_symmetry.space_group_name_H-M   'P 1'
#
loop_
_entity.id
_entity.type
_entity.pdbx_description
1 polymer ?
#
loop_
_entity_poly.entity_id
_entity_poly.type
_entity_poly.pdbx_seq_one_letter_code
_entity_poly.pdbx_strand_id
1 'polypeptide(L)'
;CADPDCARVPRCQPEICDNGVDDDADRLVDCADPQCAGALVCQPEDCANGRDDNGDGRVDCDDPTCEGDEACVGIPAFTQAEIQALFNRDCVGCHVGGASLGGLTLDAPFTATTVDVPATRVRIDLDLIEPGDRNSSFLYLKLAGLQGAVGGNQMPQGGVPYDAVTLERIGRWIDELAR
;
A
#
# COMPACT_ATOMS: atom_id res chain seq x y z
N CYS A 1 -4.14 -29.23 20.62
CA CYS A 1 -4.48 -29.20 19.19
C CYS A 1 -4.29 -30.57 18.52
N ALA A 2 -3.35 -31.42 18.96
CA ALA A 2 -3.24 -32.81 18.50
C ALA A 2 -4.31 -33.77 19.08
N ASP A 3 -5.03 -33.33 20.11
CA ASP A 3 -6.16 -34.06 20.68
C ASP A 3 -7.46 -33.65 19.94
N PRO A 4 -8.19 -34.60 19.29
CA PRO A 4 -9.44 -34.33 18.59
C PRO A 4 -10.52 -33.67 19.46
N ASP A 5 -10.55 -33.97 20.76
CA ASP A 5 -11.53 -33.38 21.69
C ASP A 5 -11.21 -31.90 21.98
N CYS A 6 -9.97 -31.48 21.71
CA CYS A 6 -9.50 -30.09 21.81
C CYS A 6 -9.35 -29.41 20.45
N ALA A 7 -9.86 -29.97 19.35
CA ALA A 7 -9.66 -29.38 18.02
C ALA A 7 -10.45 -28.08 17.78
N ARG A 8 -11.40 -27.73 18.66
CA ARG A 8 -12.27 -26.55 18.54
C ARG A 8 -12.16 -25.57 19.71
N VAL A 9 -11.21 -25.77 20.62
CA VAL A 9 -10.96 -24.75 21.65
C VAL A 9 -10.27 -23.55 20.98
N PRO A 10 -10.51 -22.31 21.46
CA PRO A 10 -9.98 -21.10 20.84
C PRO A 10 -8.47 -21.19 20.56
N ARG A 11 -7.65 -21.53 21.55
CA ARG A 11 -6.17 -21.69 21.48
C ARG A 11 -5.63 -22.77 20.51
N CYS A 12 -6.51 -23.33 19.70
CA CYS A 12 -6.19 -24.31 18.66
C CYS A 12 -6.77 -23.89 17.31
N GLN A 13 -7.33 -22.68 17.21
CA GLN A 13 -7.61 -22.05 15.94
C GLN A 13 -6.31 -21.46 15.38
N PRO A 14 -6.12 -21.50 14.05
CA PRO A 14 -5.00 -20.80 13.43
C PRO A 14 -5.14 -19.29 13.61
N GLU A 15 -4.04 -18.64 13.97
CA GLU A 15 -3.95 -17.18 14.00
C GLU A 15 -3.92 -16.58 12.58
N ILE A 16 -4.66 -15.50 12.34
CA ILE A 16 -4.50 -14.68 11.14
C ILE A 16 -3.56 -13.54 11.48
N CYS A 17 -2.32 -13.65 11.04
CA CYS A 17 -1.18 -12.86 11.54
C CYS A 17 -1.15 -11.36 11.18
N ASP A 18 -2.22 -10.78 10.64
CA ASP A 18 -2.24 -9.41 10.14
C ASP A 18 -3.60 -8.70 10.25
N ASN A 19 -4.51 -9.21 11.09
CA ASN A 19 -5.88 -8.70 11.18
C ASN A 19 -6.15 -7.85 12.44
N GLY A 20 -5.18 -7.71 13.36
CA GLY A 20 -5.33 -6.92 14.59
C GLY A 20 -6.16 -7.59 15.67
N VAL A 21 -6.45 -8.89 15.54
CA VAL A 21 -7.29 -9.69 16.43
C VAL A 21 -6.45 -10.82 17.03
N ASP A 22 -6.88 -11.31 18.20
CA ASP A 22 -6.40 -12.54 18.83
C ASP A 22 -7.39 -13.65 18.43
N ASP A 23 -7.12 -14.30 17.30
CA ASP A 23 -8.04 -15.27 16.67
C ASP A 23 -8.14 -16.57 17.47
N ASP A 24 -7.07 -16.93 18.18
CA ASP A 24 -7.00 -18.11 19.02
C ASP A 24 -7.32 -17.84 20.52
N ALA A 25 -7.57 -16.58 20.88
CA ALA A 25 -7.95 -16.12 22.21
C ALA A 25 -6.93 -16.46 23.32
N ASP A 26 -5.64 -16.58 22.99
CA ASP A 26 -4.56 -16.83 23.95
C ASP A 26 -3.94 -15.55 24.55
N ARG A 27 -4.38 -14.38 24.06
CA ARG A 27 -3.96 -13.00 24.38
C ARG A 27 -2.72 -12.51 23.63
N LEU A 28 -2.29 -13.21 22.60
CA LEU A 28 -1.27 -12.76 21.68
C LEU A 28 -1.97 -12.40 20.36
N VAL A 29 -1.60 -11.28 19.78
CA VAL A 29 -2.24 -10.72 18.58
C VAL A 29 -1.20 -10.70 17.48
N ASP A 30 -1.56 -11.17 16.28
CA ASP A 30 -0.75 -11.11 15.07
C ASP A 30 0.71 -11.61 15.31
N CYS A 31 1.71 -10.79 14.98
CA CYS A 31 3.12 -11.14 15.11
C CYS A 31 3.63 -11.28 16.56
N ALA A 32 2.83 -10.91 17.56
CA ALA A 32 3.12 -11.27 18.94
C ALA A 32 2.80 -12.76 19.22
N ASP A 33 2.04 -13.42 18.35
CA ASP A 33 1.62 -14.80 18.48
C ASP A 33 2.69 -15.80 17.96
N PRO A 34 3.04 -16.86 18.73
CA PRO A 34 4.02 -17.87 18.31
C PRO A 34 3.61 -18.70 17.08
N GLN A 35 2.31 -18.86 16.79
CA GLN A 35 1.82 -19.50 15.57
C GLN A 35 2.21 -18.70 14.32
N CYS A 36 2.44 -17.40 14.46
CA CYS A 36 2.85 -16.49 13.38
C CYS A 36 4.37 -16.46 13.09
N ALA A 37 5.18 -17.24 13.82
CA ALA A 37 6.65 -17.23 13.67
C ALA A 37 7.15 -17.54 12.24
N GLY A 38 6.34 -18.21 11.41
CA GLY A 38 6.65 -18.51 10.01
C GLY A 38 5.90 -17.67 8.98
N ALA A 39 5.07 -16.72 9.40
CA ALA A 39 4.33 -15.85 8.50
C ALA A 39 5.27 -14.78 7.92
N LEU A 40 5.11 -14.46 6.63
CA LEU A 40 5.93 -13.46 5.94
C LEU A 40 5.72 -12.06 6.53
N VAL A 41 4.47 -11.71 6.84
CA VAL A 41 4.04 -10.46 7.50
C VAL A 41 4.66 -10.22 8.88
N CYS A 42 5.32 -11.23 9.45
CA CYS A 42 6.04 -11.13 10.72
C CYS A 42 7.56 -11.30 10.58
N GLN A 43 8.07 -11.42 9.35
CA GLN A 43 9.51 -11.38 9.12
C GLN A 43 9.97 -9.92 9.06
N PRO A 44 11.20 -9.63 9.50
CA PRO A 44 11.72 -8.26 9.54
C PRO A 44 11.72 -7.59 8.16
N GLU A 45 11.30 -6.32 8.15
CA GLU A 45 11.32 -5.42 7.00
C GLU A 45 12.41 -4.33 7.18
N ASP A 46 12.97 -3.80 6.08
CA ASP A 46 13.76 -2.57 6.11
C ASP A 46 12.86 -1.39 5.74
N CYS A 47 12.38 -0.70 6.78
CA CYS A 47 11.28 0.27 6.74
C CYS A 47 11.51 1.55 5.91
N ALA A 48 12.58 1.65 5.13
CA ALA A 48 12.97 2.88 4.45
C ALA A 48 13.64 2.69 3.08
N ASN A 49 13.63 1.48 2.52
CA ASN A 49 14.40 1.18 1.31
C ASN A 49 13.56 1.12 0.02
N GLY A 50 12.23 1.29 0.13
CA GLY A 50 11.33 1.27 -1.02
C GLY A 50 11.08 -0.11 -1.58
N ARG A 51 11.27 -1.16 -0.78
CA ARG A 51 11.11 -2.58 -1.17
C ARG A 51 10.23 -3.30 -0.16
N ASP A 52 9.83 -4.48 -0.60
CA ASP A 52 9.16 -5.50 0.19
C ASP A 52 10.24 -6.57 0.45
N ASP A 53 10.92 -6.47 1.59
CA ASP A 53 12.07 -7.31 1.96
C ASP A 53 11.64 -8.65 2.53
N ASN A 54 10.50 -8.71 3.20
CA ASN A 54 9.92 -9.95 3.70
C ASN A 54 9.08 -10.71 2.65
N GLY A 55 8.68 -10.06 1.56
CA GLY A 55 7.92 -10.64 0.45
C GLY A 55 6.43 -10.83 0.75
N ASP A 56 5.86 -10.09 1.70
CA ASP A 56 4.45 -10.18 2.09
C ASP A 56 3.52 -9.28 1.24
N GLY A 57 4.11 -8.43 0.38
CA GLY A 57 3.42 -7.50 -0.51
C GLY A 57 3.21 -6.10 0.05
N ARG A 58 3.67 -5.83 1.28
CA ARG A 58 3.67 -4.52 1.94
C ARG A 58 5.09 -3.96 1.89
N VAL A 59 5.22 -2.64 1.85
CA VAL A 59 6.50 -1.95 1.59
C VAL A 59 6.70 -0.89 2.66
N ASP A 60 7.90 -0.82 3.23
CA ASP A 60 8.32 0.19 4.19
C ASP A 60 7.25 0.42 5.30
N CYS A 61 6.73 1.64 5.43
CA CYS A 61 5.77 2.04 6.45
C CYS A 61 4.36 1.44 6.29
N ASP A 62 4.09 0.79 5.16
CA ASP A 62 2.86 0.02 4.97
C ASP A 62 2.99 -1.40 5.55
N ASP A 63 4.22 -1.83 5.92
CA ASP A 63 4.50 -3.11 6.55
C ASP A 63 4.22 -3.09 8.08
N PRO A 64 3.48 -4.07 8.63
CA PRO A 64 3.17 -4.14 10.06
C PRO A 64 4.41 -4.23 10.98
N THR A 65 5.51 -4.82 10.51
CA THR A 65 6.74 -4.91 11.30
C THR A 65 7.47 -3.58 11.43
N CYS A 66 7.08 -2.57 10.65
CA CYS A 66 7.57 -1.20 10.72
C CYS A 66 6.78 -0.29 11.68
N GLU A 67 5.82 -0.84 12.42
CA GLU A 67 5.07 -0.08 13.43
C GLU A 67 6.03 0.52 14.47
N GLY A 68 6.07 1.86 14.52
CA GLY A 68 6.91 2.60 15.46
C GLY A 68 8.37 2.80 15.03
N ASP A 69 8.74 2.38 13.81
CA ASP A 69 10.07 2.65 13.27
C ASP A 69 10.31 4.17 13.09
N GLU A 70 11.55 4.62 13.36
CA GLU A 70 11.94 6.03 13.24
C GLU A 70 11.76 6.57 11.81
N ALA A 71 11.86 5.71 10.79
CA ALA A 71 11.61 6.06 9.41
C ALA A 71 10.13 6.33 9.11
N CYS A 72 9.20 5.78 9.91
CA CYS A 72 7.77 5.84 9.64
C CYS A 72 6.99 6.80 10.54
N VAL A 73 7.62 7.28 11.63
CA VAL A 73 7.01 8.25 12.53
C VAL A 73 7.35 9.69 12.13
N GLY A 74 6.33 10.56 12.12
CA GLY A 74 6.53 12.00 11.91
C GLY A 74 6.70 12.44 10.45
N ILE A 75 6.43 11.57 9.47
CA ILE A 75 6.36 11.95 8.06
C ILE A 75 4.98 12.58 7.77
N PRO A 76 4.88 13.86 7.36
CA PRO A 76 3.61 14.47 7.04
C PRO A 76 3.15 14.12 5.62
N ALA A 77 1.83 13.93 5.44
CA ALA A 77 1.23 13.84 4.11
C ALA A 77 1.63 15.02 3.21
N PHE A 78 1.72 14.77 1.91
CA PHE A 78 1.73 15.88 0.95
C PHE A 78 0.38 16.61 0.99
N THR A 79 0.43 17.93 0.85
CA THR A 79 -0.76 18.72 0.51
C THR A 79 -1.20 18.41 -0.92
N GLN A 80 -2.48 18.66 -1.22
CA GLN A 80 -3.01 18.55 -2.58
C GLN A 80 -2.19 19.35 -3.61
N ALA A 81 -1.67 20.52 -3.22
CA ALA A 81 -0.84 21.35 -4.08
C ALA A 81 0.54 20.73 -4.34
N GLU A 82 1.14 20.09 -3.34
CA GLU A 82 2.41 19.36 -3.51
C GLU A 82 2.26 18.13 -4.40
N ILE A 83 1.17 17.35 -4.24
CA ILE A 83 0.88 16.22 -5.14
C ILE A 83 0.69 16.71 -6.58
N GLN A 84 -0.07 17.79 -6.78
CA GLN A 84 -0.23 18.34 -8.12
C GLN A 84 1.10 18.82 -8.72
N ALA A 85 1.96 19.45 -7.92
CA ALA A 85 3.29 19.88 -8.36
C ALA A 85 4.19 18.67 -8.71
N LEU A 86 4.10 17.60 -7.93
CA LEU A 86 4.79 16.34 -8.17
C LEU A 86 4.36 15.72 -9.51
N PHE A 87 3.05 15.57 -9.74
CA PHE A 87 2.51 15.01 -10.97
C PHE A 87 2.78 15.90 -12.19
N ASN A 88 2.72 17.23 -12.04
CA ASN A 88 3.09 18.16 -13.10
C ASN A 88 4.54 17.97 -13.57
N ARG A 89 5.46 17.71 -12.63
CA ARG A 89 6.88 17.53 -12.92
C ARG A 89 7.16 16.17 -13.56
N ASP A 90 6.58 15.11 -13.01
CA ASP A 90 7.03 13.74 -13.31
C ASP A 90 6.06 12.95 -14.20
N CYS A 91 4.80 13.37 -14.31
CA CYS A 91 3.75 12.56 -14.95
C CYS A 91 3.05 13.28 -16.12
N VAL A 92 2.77 14.58 -16.01
CA VAL A 92 1.95 15.33 -16.99
C VAL A 92 2.55 15.37 -18.39
N GLY A 93 3.89 15.27 -18.53
CA GLY A 93 4.52 15.17 -19.84
C GLY A 93 4.04 13.98 -20.68
N CYS A 94 3.50 12.94 -20.03
CA CYS A 94 2.95 11.73 -20.64
C CYS A 94 1.43 11.57 -20.39
N HIS A 95 0.93 12.02 -19.23
CA HIS A 95 -0.45 11.87 -18.76
C HIS A 95 -1.24 13.19 -18.83
N VAL A 96 -1.44 13.72 -20.04
CA VAL A 96 -2.20 14.95 -20.29
C VAL A 96 -3.31 14.73 -21.30
N GLY A 97 -4.49 15.28 -21.04
CA GLY A 97 -5.60 15.32 -22.01
C GLY A 97 -6.25 13.97 -22.37
N GLY A 98 -6.14 12.94 -21.53
CA GLY A 98 -6.94 11.71 -21.58
C GLY A 98 -6.72 10.79 -22.79
N ALA A 99 -5.84 11.15 -23.73
CA ALA A 99 -5.60 10.39 -24.96
C ALA A 99 -4.22 9.70 -25.01
N SER A 100 -3.25 10.13 -24.22
CA SER A 100 -1.92 9.52 -24.17
C SER A 100 -1.80 8.50 -23.02
N LEU A 101 -1.29 7.31 -23.34
CA LEU A 101 -0.85 6.26 -22.41
C LEU A 101 -1.91 5.76 -21.40
N GLY A 102 -3.02 5.24 -21.89
CA GLY A 102 -3.98 4.47 -21.07
C GLY A 102 -5.25 5.22 -20.67
N GLY A 103 -5.38 6.50 -21.02
CA GLY A 103 -6.58 7.29 -20.72
C GLY A 103 -6.57 8.00 -19.37
N LEU A 104 -5.39 8.16 -18.79
CA LEU A 104 -5.18 8.84 -17.52
C LEU A 104 -4.79 10.31 -17.76
N THR A 105 -5.37 11.21 -16.98
CA THR A 105 -5.13 12.66 -17.03
C THR A 105 -4.68 13.11 -15.63
N LEU A 106 -3.46 13.63 -15.52
CA LEU A 106 -2.87 14.06 -14.24
C LEU A 106 -2.58 15.57 -14.17
N ASP A 107 -2.95 16.33 -15.20
CA ASP A 107 -2.94 17.79 -15.14
C ASP A 107 -4.07 18.33 -14.27
N ALA A 108 -3.88 19.55 -13.76
CA ALA A 108 -4.76 20.13 -12.76
C ALA A 108 -6.16 20.45 -13.32
N PRO A 109 -7.26 20.09 -12.62
CA PRO A 109 -7.32 19.33 -11.36
C PRO A 109 -7.48 17.81 -11.60
N PHE A 110 -6.44 17.01 -11.31
CA PHE A 110 -6.49 15.58 -11.61
C PHE A 110 -7.50 14.81 -10.75
N THR A 111 -7.68 15.21 -9.49
CA THR A 111 -8.51 14.49 -8.50
C THR A 111 -9.96 14.32 -8.94
N ALA A 112 -10.50 15.27 -9.71
CA ALA A 112 -11.85 15.20 -10.25
C ALA A 112 -12.07 14.02 -11.23
N THR A 113 -10.99 13.40 -11.71
CA THR A 113 -11.03 12.31 -12.69
C THR A 113 -10.32 11.05 -12.24
N THR A 114 -9.80 11.03 -11.00
CA THR A 114 -9.00 9.91 -10.49
C THR A 114 -9.40 9.41 -9.11
N VAL A 115 -9.97 10.26 -8.25
CA VAL A 115 -10.40 9.83 -6.91
C VAL A 115 -11.79 9.21 -7.01
N ASP A 116 -11.99 8.03 -6.42
CA ASP A 116 -13.24 7.25 -6.50
C ASP A 116 -13.63 6.94 -7.96
N VAL A 117 -12.62 6.65 -8.79
CA VAL A 117 -12.79 6.35 -10.22
C VAL A 117 -12.22 4.97 -10.52
N PRO A 118 -13.05 4.01 -10.97
CA PRO A 118 -12.60 2.65 -11.25
C PRO A 118 -11.48 2.55 -12.29
N ALA A 119 -10.44 1.78 -11.97
CA ALA A 119 -9.30 1.47 -12.85
C ALA A 119 -9.64 0.43 -13.95
N THR A 120 -10.87 0.48 -14.46
CA THR A 120 -11.55 -0.48 -15.38
C THR A 120 -10.76 -0.96 -16.60
N ARG A 121 -9.69 -0.25 -16.99
CA ARG A 121 -8.81 -0.63 -18.10
C ARG A 121 -7.71 -1.61 -17.72
N VAL A 122 -7.47 -1.82 -16.43
CA VAL A 122 -6.37 -2.66 -15.91
C VAL A 122 -6.86 -3.60 -14.82
N ARG A 123 -7.60 -3.08 -13.83
CA ARG A 123 -8.10 -3.81 -12.67
C ARG A 123 -9.52 -3.38 -12.37
N ILE A 124 -10.42 -4.35 -12.23
CA ILE A 124 -11.86 -4.07 -12.01
C ILE A 124 -12.20 -3.90 -10.53
N ASP A 125 -11.29 -4.30 -9.67
CA ASP A 125 -11.38 -4.34 -8.21
C ASP A 125 -10.63 -3.19 -7.52
N LEU A 126 -10.07 -2.26 -8.30
CA LEU A 126 -9.32 -1.11 -7.79
C LEU A 126 -9.87 0.18 -8.41
N ASP A 127 -9.73 1.25 -7.65
CA ASP A 127 -9.85 2.61 -8.15
C ASP A 127 -8.49 3.14 -8.60
N LEU A 128 -8.51 4.16 -9.46
CA LEU A 128 -7.31 4.92 -9.82
C LEU A 128 -6.67 5.47 -8.52
N ILE A 129 -7.48 6.12 -7.69
CA ILE A 129 -7.17 6.48 -6.31
C ILE A 129 -8.41 6.15 -5.47
N GLU A 130 -8.29 5.15 -4.60
CA GLU A 130 -9.29 4.82 -3.58
C GLU A 130 -9.09 5.79 -2.39
N PRO A 131 -10.07 6.66 -2.09
CA PRO A 131 -9.93 7.58 -0.97
C PRO A 131 -9.84 6.82 0.36
N GLY A 132 -8.85 7.18 1.19
CA GLY A 132 -8.69 6.55 2.50
C GLY A 132 -8.11 5.13 2.47
N ASP A 133 -7.58 4.69 1.32
CA ASP A 133 -6.89 3.41 1.19
C ASP A 133 -5.88 3.43 0.02
N ARG A 134 -4.61 3.71 0.35
CA ARG A 134 -3.52 3.64 -0.64
C ARG A 134 -3.31 2.23 -1.22
N ASN A 135 -3.58 1.17 -0.46
CA ASN A 135 -3.32 -0.21 -0.89
C ASN A 135 -4.36 -0.71 -1.90
N SER A 136 -5.53 -0.07 -1.91
CA SER A 136 -6.55 -0.23 -2.94
C SER A 136 -6.45 0.81 -4.07
N SER A 137 -5.45 1.68 -4.05
CA SER A 137 -5.23 2.73 -5.06
C SER A 137 -4.27 2.29 -6.15
N PHE A 138 -4.78 2.09 -7.37
CA PHE A 138 -3.96 1.64 -8.51
C PHE A 138 -2.76 2.55 -8.78
N LEU A 139 -2.91 3.88 -8.69
CA LEU A 139 -1.81 4.81 -8.90
C LEU A 139 -0.70 4.62 -7.87
N TYR A 140 -1.03 4.41 -6.60
CA TYR A 140 -0.04 4.22 -5.54
C TYR A 140 0.77 2.94 -5.77
N LEU A 141 0.08 1.83 -6.06
CA LEU A 141 0.72 0.54 -6.37
C LEU A 141 1.67 0.63 -7.58
N LYS A 142 1.41 1.54 -8.52
CA LYS A 142 2.31 1.82 -9.65
C LYS A 142 3.56 2.61 -9.30
N LEU A 143 3.46 3.50 -8.32
CA LEU A 143 4.56 4.30 -7.83
C LEU A 143 5.45 3.50 -6.87
N ALA A 144 4.85 2.65 -6.04
CA ALA A 144 5.52 1.81 -5.05
C ALA A 144 6.25 0.59 -5.65
N GLY A 145 6.32 0.47 -6.98
CA GLY A 145 6.99 -0.67 -7.60
C GLY A 145 6.19 -1.99 -7.58
N LEU A 146 4.97 -1.97 -7.02
CA LEU A 146 4.08 -3.13 -6.88
C LEU A 146 3.29 -3.44 -8.18
N GLN A 147 3.70 -2.87 -9.32
CA GLN A 147 3.11 -3.16 -10.63
C GLN A 147 3.11 -4.64 -11.03
N GLY A 148 3.95 -5.49 -10.41
CA GLY A 148 3.91 -6.94 -10.60
C GLY A 148 2.55 -7.54 -10.22
N ALA A 149 1.89 -6.98 -9.21
CA ALA A 149 0.56 -7.38 -8.74
C ALA A 149 -0.58 -6.76 -9.57
N VAL A 150 -0.40 -5.54 -10.09
CA VAL A 150 -1.48 -4.80 -10.78
C VAL A 150 -1.35 -4.70 -12.30
N GLY A 151 -0.24 -5.16 -12.89
CA GLY A 151 0.01 -5.23 -14.33
C GLY A 151 0.37 -3.89 -15.00
N GLY A 152 1.25 -3.90 -16.01
CA GLY A 152 1.78 -2.73 -16.73
C GLY A 152 3.18 -2.31 -16.29
N ASN A 153 3.75 -1.24 -16.88
CA ASN A 153 5.11 -0.79 -16.57
C ASN A 153 5.20 -0.06 -15.20
N GLN A 154 6.41 -0.01 -14.65
CA GLN A 154 6.78 0.85 -13.51
C GLN A 154 6.53 2.32 -13.85
N MET A 155 6.05 3.10 -12.88
CA MET A 155 5.96 4.56 -12.98
C MET A 155 6.81 5.24 -11.89
N PRO A 156 7.50 6.36 -12.20
CA PRO A 156 7.62 7.02 -13.51
C PRO A 156 8.34 6.16 -14.57
N GLN A 157 7.81 6.11 -15.80
CA GLN A 157 8.32 5.20 -16.84
C GLN A 157 9.74 5.58 -17.28
N GLY A 158 10.69 4.63 -17.13
CA GLY A 158 12.09 4.84 -17.50
C GLY A 158 12.84 5.84 -16.60
N GLY A 159 12.19 6.31 -15.52
CA GLY A 159 12.78 7.15 -14.49
C GLY A 159 13.27 6.34 -13.28
N VAL A 160 13.85 7.06 -12.32
CA VAL A 160 14.17 6.52 -11.00
C VAL A 160 12.84 6.40 -10.23
N PRO A 161 12.55 5.27 -9.56
CA PRO A 161 11.44 5.17 -8.61
C PRO A 161 11.50 6.28 -7.56
N TYR A 162 10.36 6.65 -6.99
CA TYR A 162 10.36 7.51 -5.82
C TYR A 162 11.04 6.82 -4.63
N ASP A 163 11.69 7.61 -3.78
CA ASP A 163 12.24 7.11 -2.52
C ASP A 163 11.10 6.80 -1.53
N ALA A 164 11.42 5.99 -0.51
CA ALA A 164 10.49 5.55 0.54
C ALA A 164 9.74 6.73 1.17
N VAL A 165 10.47 7.82 1.49
CA VAL A 165 9.89 9.02 2.10
C VAL A 165 8.87 9.67 1.17
N THR A 166 9.17 9.80 -0.12
CA THR A 166 8.23 10.39 -1.09
C THR A 166 7.00 9.52 -1.27
N LEU A 167 7.16 8.20 -1.35
CA LEU A 167 6.05 7.25 -1.43
C LEU A 167 5.16 7.35 -0.19
N GLU A 168 5.74 7.32 1.00
CA GLU A 168 5.00 7.42 2.26
C GLU A 168 4.19 8.73 2.35
N ARG A 169 4.76 9.85 1.90
CA ARG A 169 4.05 11.13 1.86
C ARG A 169 2.89 11.14 0.86
N ILE A 170 3.02 10.43 -0.27
CA ILE A 170 1.92 10.25 -1.23
C ILE A 170 0.84 9.35 -0.62
N GLY A 171 1.23 8.22 -0.05
CA GLY A 171 0.30 7.27 0.56
C GLY A 171 -0.50 7.92 1.69
N ARG A 172 0.14 8.70 2.56
CA ARG A 172 -0.56 9.43 3.63
C ARG A 172 -1.56 10.44 3.09
N TRP A 173 -1.23 11.09 1.97
CA TRP A 173 -2.18 11.97 1.30
C TRP A 173 -3.42 11.21 0.82
N ILE A 174 -3.26 9.98 0.29
CA ILE A 174 -4.39 9.13 -0.11
C ILE A 174 -5.21 8.71 1.11
N ASP A 175 -4.56 8.25 2.17
CA ASP A 175 -5.24 7.77 3.38
C ASP A 175 -6.02 8.88 4.11
N GLU A 176 -5.59 10.14 3.95
CA GLU A 176 -6.28 11.31 4.50
C GLU A 176 -7.47 11.78 3.63
N LEU A 177 -7.67 11.23 2.42
CA LEU A 177 -8.84 11.53 1.61
C LEU A 177 -10.11 10.96 2.26
N ALA A 178 -11.17 11.77 2.28
CA ALA A 178 -12.48 11.31 2.75
C ALA A 178 -13.07 10.27 1.79
N ARG A 179 -13.46 9.12 2.34
CA ARG A 179 -14.32 8.12 1.69
C ARG A 179 -15.71 8.67 1.40
#